data_AF-A0A6J4ZSN0-F1
#
_entry.id   AF-A0A6J4ZSN0-F1
#
_cell.length_a   1.000
_cell.length_b   1.000
_cell.length_c   1.000
_cell.angle_alpha   90.00
_cell.angle_beta   90.00
_cell.angle_gamma   90.00
#
_symmetry.space_group_name_H-M   'P 1'
#
loop_
_entity.id
_entity.type
_entity.pdbx_description
1 polymer ?
#
loop_
_entity_poly.entity_id
_entity_poly.type
_entity_poly.pdbx_seq_one_letter_code
_entity_poly.pdbx_strand_id
1 'polypeptide(L)'
;MRDAWRMGPAALDVESRERHELPFASLEKAAQTALLGEMQRGDLAHAAWRGMQPKVFFAERVLHDICGLYYSHPHAWSEMGFGGPANPRGYVRMYFNRRDPWEPVEAQSGNEEKAARKNRRVR
;
A
#
# COMPACT_ATOMS: atom_id res chain seq x y z
N MET A 1 12.21 1.45 16.53
CA MET A 1 11.20 0.87 15.62
C MET A 1 10.04 0.23 16.37
N ARG A 2 10.30 -0.71 17.29
CA ARG A 2 9.27 -1.40 18.09
C ARG A 2 8.37 -0.45 18.89
N ASP A 3 8.93 0.62 19.45
CA ASP A 3 8.17 1.54 20.30
C ASP A 3 7.22 2.44 19.49
N ALA A 4 7.59 2.83 18.27
CA ALA A 4 6.71 3.58 17.38
C ALA A 4 5.46 2.75 17.03
N TRP A 5 5.62 1.45 16.76
CA TRP A 5 4.50 0.53 16.48
C TRP A 5 3.67 0.15 17.70
N ARG A 6 4.19 0.31 18.91
CA ARG A 6 3.39 0.21 20.15
C ARG A 6 2.61 1.49 20.40
N MET A 7 3.23 2.64 20.17
CA MET A 7 2.66 3.95 20.48
C MET A 7 1.65 4.42 19.43
N GLY A 8 1.98 4.31 18.14
CA GLY A 8 1.18 4.86 17.05
C GLY A 8 -0.24 4.30 16.98
N PRO A 9 -0.43 2.97 16.90
CA PRO A 9 -1.76 2.36 16.92
C PRO A 9 -2.53 2.65 18.21
N ALA A 10 -1.85 2.66 19.37
CA ALA A 10 -2.48 3.00 20.64
C ALA A 10 -2.96 4.47 20.68
N ALA A 11 -2.17 5.41 20.16
CA ALA A 11 -2.55 6.81 20.07
C ALA A 11 -3.69 7.03 19.06
N LEU A 12 -3.66 6.32 17.93
CA LEU A 12 -4.74 6.33 16.94
C LEU A 12 -6.05 5.76 17.52
N ASP A 13 -5.97 4.71 18.33
CA ASP A 13 -7.13 4.16 19.02
C ASP A 13 -7.73 5.14 20.03
N VAL A 14 -6.91 5.93 20.73
CA VAL A 14 -7.41 6.97 21.64
C VAL A 14 -8.10 8.09 20.86
N GLU A 15 -7.48 8.58 19.78
CA GLU A 15 -8.10 9.58 18.88
C GLU A 15 -9.44 9.08 18.33
N SER A 16 -9.50 7.80 17.94
CA SER A 16 -10.73 7.16 17.48
C SER A 16 -11.81 7.14 18.58
N ARG A 17 -11.45 6.74 19.80
CA ARG A 17 -12.37 6.66 20.93
C ARG A 17 -12.89 8.03 21.37
N GLU A 18 -12.06 9.06 21.37
CA GLU A 18 -12.50 10.42 21.72
C GLU A 18 -13.51 11.00 20.72
N ARG A 19 -13.38 10.64 19.43
CA ARG A 19 -14.21 11.20 18.36
C ARG A 19 -15.45 10.38 18.02
N HIS A 20 -15.36 9.06 18.22
CA HIS A 20 -16.34 8.10 17.71
C HIS A 20 -16.75 7.04 18.75
N GLU A 21 -16.23 7.11 19.98
CA GLU A 21 -16.52 6.17 21.09
C GLU A 21 -16.15 4.70 20.81
N LEU A 22 -15.47 4.44 19.70
CA LEU A 22 -15.08 3.11 19.22
C LEU A 22 -13.57 3.05 18.97
N PRO A 23 -12.93 1.88 19.15
CA PRO A 23 -11.56 1.68 18.69
C PRO A 23 -11.50 1.77 17.16
N PHE A 24 -10.34 2.12 16.62
CA PHE A 24 -10.14 2.40 15.19
C PHE A 24 -10.60 1.22 14.32
N ALA A 25 -10.26 0.00 14.73
CA ALA A 25 -10.59 -1.22 13.99
C ALA A 25 -12.10 -1.51 13.92
N SER A 26 -12.91 -0.91 14.79
CA SER A 26 -14.37 -1.07 14.82
C SER A 26 -15.13 0.04 14.10
N LEU A 27 -14.43 1.07 13.60
CA LEU A 27 -15.05 2.12 12.79
C LEU A 27 -15.47 1.62 11.40
N GLU A 28 -16.46 2.27 10.81
CA GLU A 28 -16.75 2.11 9.39
C GLU A 28 -15.58 2.61 8.53
N LYS A 29 -15.42 2.02 7.33
CA LYS A 29 -14.29 2.31 6.42
C LYS A 29 -14.13 3.80 6.12
N ALA A 30 -15.22 4.55 5.99
CA ALA A 30 -15.18 5.98 5.71
C ALA A 30 -14.53 6.76 6.87
N ALA A 31 -14.89 6.44 8.12
CA ALA A 31 -14.31 7.06 9.30
C ALA A 31 -12.85 6.64 9.52
N GLN A 32 -12.51 5.36 9.27
CA GLN A 32 -11.12 4.91 9.29
C GLN A 32 -10.26 5.69 8.30
N THR A 33 -10.75 5.87 7.07
CA THR A 33 -10.05 6.59 6.01
C THR A 33 -9.88 8.07 6.37
N ALA A 34 -10.90 8.71 6.93
CA ALA A 34 -10.83 10.09 7.37
C ALA A 34 -9.76 10.27 8.46
N LEU A 35 -9.75 9.42 9.49
CA LEU A 35 -8.79 9.49 10.59
C LEU A 35 -7.34 9.23 10.13
N LEU A 36 -7.14 8.28 9.21
CA LEU A 36 -5.84 8.07 8.58
C LEU A 36 -5.41 9.28 7.73
N GLY A 37 -6.34 9.93 7.04
CA GLY A 37 -6.07 11.15 6.27
C GLY A 37 -5.65 12.33 7.17
N GLU A 38 -6.27 12.48 8.34
CA GLU A 38 -5.87 13.44 9.36
C GLU A 38 -4.49 13.12 9.94
N MET A 39 -4.21 11.83 10.22
CA MET A 39 -2.90 11.37 10.65
C MET A 39 -1.82 11.71 9.62
N GLN A 40 -2.11 11.51 8.34
CA GLN A 40 -1.23 11.83 7.21
C GLN A 40 -0.90 13.33 7.13
N ARG A 41 -1.90 14.21 7.32
CA ARG A 41 -1.69 15.67 7.31
C ARG A 41 -1.03 16.18 8.60
N GLY A 42 -1.09 15.39 9.67
CA GLY A 42 -0.58 15.77 10.99
C GLY A 42 -1.59 16.58 11.81
N ASP A 43 -2.88 16.41 11.53
CA ASP A 43 -3.99 17.10 12.21
C ASP A 43 -4.35 16.42 13.54
N LEU A 44 -3.87 15.20 13.77
CA LEU A 44 -4.00 14.51 15.05
C LEU A 44 -3.03 15.12 16.08
N ALA A 45 -3.47 15.26 17.33
CA ALA A 45 -2.74 16.04 18.33
C ALA A 45 -2.87 15.51 19.77
N HIS A 46 -3.54 14.36 19.96
CA HIS A 46 -3.78 13.82 21.29
C HIS A 46 -2.48 13.50 22.05
N ALA A 47 -2.47 13.72 23.37
CA ALA A 47 -1.28 13.56 24.20
C ALA A 47 -0.72 12.11 24.20
N ALA A 48 -1.52 11.12 23.82
CA ALA A 48 -1.11 9.72 23.69
C ALA A 48 0.01 9.50 22.65
N TRP A 49 0.19 10.44 21.71
CA TRP A 49 1.31 10.44 20.78
C TRP A 49 2.67 10.73 21.45
N ARG A 50 2.69 11.21 22.71
CA ARG A 50 3.89 11.39 23.54
C ARG A 50 5.06 12.10 22.83
N GLY A 51 4.73 13.13 22.06
CA GLY A 51 5.70 13.92 21.29
C GLY A 51 6.09 13.34 19.93
N MET A 52 5.67 12.12 19.60
CA MET A 52 5.80 11.59 18.23
C MET A 52 4.79 12.27 17.32
N GLN A 53 5.26 12.95 16.27
CA GLN A 53 4.36 13.60 15.31
C GLN A 53 3.59 12.54 14.50
N PRO A 54 2.25 12.60 14.42
CA PRO A 54 1.46 11.56 13.74
C PRO A 54 1.79 11.43 12.25
N LYS A 55 2.06 12.55 11.56
CA LYS A 55 2.51 12.56 10.16
C LYS A 55 3.82 11.81 9.94
N VAL A 56 4.73 11.86 10.92
CA VAL A 56 6.01 11.15 10.86
C VAL A 56 5.76 9.67 11.04
N PHE A 57 4.90 9.26 11.98
CA PHE A 57 4.51 7.86 12.10
C PHE A 57 3.85 7.32 10.82
N PHE A 58 2.95 8.10 10.21
CA PHE A 58 2.31 7.72 8.94
C PHE A 58 3.32 7.54 7.80
N ALA A 59 4.15 8.55 7.52
CA ALA A 59 5.08 8.52 6.41
C ALA A 59 6.20 7.48 6.59
N GLU A 60 6.77 7.42 7.79
CA GLU A 60 7.99 6.67 8.04
C GLU A 60 7.71 5.21 8.44
N ARG A 61 6.55 4.91 9.04
CA ARG A 61 6.21 3.56 9.52
C ARG A 61 5.04 2.97 8.75
N VAL A 62 3.88 3.62 8.77
CA VAL A 62 2.66 3.03 8.17
C VAL A 62 2.86 2.78 6.68
N LEU A 63 3.23 3.82 5.91
CA LEU A 63 3.51 3.69 4.48
C LEU A 63 4.64 2.71 4.21
N HIS A 64 5.79 2.92 4.82
CA HIS A 64 6.98 2.12 4.54
C HIS A 64 6.78 0.64 4.86
N ASP A 65 6.31 0.32 6.06
CA ASP A 65 6.27 -1.06 6.54
C ASP A 65 5.06 -1.81 5.97
N ILE A 66 3.88 -1.18 5.85
CA ILE A 66 2.69 -1.86 5.29
C ILE A 66 2.87 -2.06 3.78
N CYS A 67 3.30 -1.05 3.03
CA CYS A 67 3.56 -1.23 1.60
C CYS A 67 4.71 -2.22 1.37
N GLY A 68 5.78 -2.15 2.18
CA GLY A 68 6.88 -3.10 2.11
C GLY A 68 6.43 -4.55 2.35
N LEU A 69 5.56 -4.77 3.35
CA LEU A 69 4.99 -6.09 3.62
C LEU A 69 4.05 -6.55 2.50
N TYR A 70 3.14 -5.68 2.03
CA TYR A 70 2.19 -6.03 0.96
C TYR A 70 2.92 -6.40 -0.33
N TYR A 71 3.84 -5.54 -0.78
CA TYR A 71 4.64 -5.78 -1.99
C TYR A 71 5.83 -6.72 -1.77
N SER A 72 5.95 -7.38 -0.62
CA SER A 72 6.86 -8.53 -0.49
C SER A 72 6.24 -9.82 -1.05
N HIS A 73 4.92 -9.85 -1.23
CA HIS A 73 4.21 -11.04 -1.69
C HIS A 73 4.18 -11.10 -3.23
N PRO A 74 4.58 -12.22 -3.88
CA PRO A 74 4.61 -12.33 -5.34
C PRO A 74 3.29 -12.05 -6.04
N HIS A 75 2.15 -12.27 -5.36
CA HIS A 75 0.83 -11.94 -5.92
C HIS A 75 0.64 -10.43 -6.13
N ALA A 76 1.11 -9.61 -5.18
CA ALA A 76 1.00 -8.16 -5.28
C ALA A 76 1.83 -7.60 -6.43
N TRP A 77 2.95 -8.26 -6.80
CA TRP A 77 3.75 -7.89 -7.97
C TRP A 77 2.93 -8.00 -9.27
N SER A 78 2.16 -9.06 -9.42
CA SER A 78 1.29 -9.23 -10.59
C SER A 78 0.23 -8.14 -10.69
N GLU A 79 -0.34 -7.69 -9.58
CA GLU A 79 -1.35 -6.62 -9.54
C GLU A 79 -0.78 -5.28 -10.04
N MET A 80 0.46 -4.96 -9.68
CA MET A 80 1.17 -3.75 -10.14
C MET A 80 1.86 -3.91 -11.51
N GLY A 81 1.68 -5.06 -12.17
CA GLY A 81 2.30 -5.34 -13.47
C GLY A 81 3.79 -5.65 -13.42
N PHE A 82 4.35 -5.89 -12.23
CA PHE A 82 5.72 -6.33 -12.06
C PHE A 82 5.81 -7.85 -12.24
N GLY A 83 6.54 -8.31 -13.27
CA GLY A 83 6.69 -9.73 -13.61
C GLY A 83 7.53 -10.56 -12.62
N GLY A 84 7.90 -9.98 -11.48
CA GLY A 84 8.82 -10.56 -10.50
C GLY A 84 10.29 -10.34 -10.87
N PRO A 85 11.21 -10.69 -9.95
CA PRO A 85 12.65 -10.55 -10.17
C PRO A 85 13.13 -11.49 -11.29
N ALA A 86 14.24 -11.12 -11.93
CA ALA A 86 14.82 -11.89 -13.03
C ALA A 86 15.10 -13.37 -12.68
N ASN A 87 15.46 -13.71 -11.45
CA ASN A 87 15.77 -15.09 -11.05
C ASN A 87 14.49 -15.92 -10.89
N PRO A 88 14.37 -17.15 -11.46
CA PRO A 88 15.38 -17.93 -12.20
C PRO A 88 15.32 -17.82 -13.72
N ARG A 89 14.35 -17.10 -14.29
CA ARG A 89 14.05 -17.14 -15.73
C ARG A 89 14.91 -16.20 -16.59
N GLY A 90 15.48 -15.17 -16.00
CA GLY A 90 16.09 -14.01 -16.67
C GLY A 90 15.05 -13.06 -17.26
N TYR A 91 15.43 -11.80 -17.49
CA TYR A 91 14.77 -10.96 -18.50
C TYR A 91 15.47 -11.23 -19.82
N VAL A 92 14.78 -11.85 -20.78
CA VAL A 92 15.41 -12.34 -22.02
C VAL A 92 15.40 -11.25 -23.09
N ARG A 93 14.55 -10.22 -22.97
CA ARG A 93 14.53 -9.08 -23.89
C ARG A 93 14.92 -7.76 -23.21
N MET A 94 16.18 -7.36 -23.39
CA MET A 94 16.72 -6.10 -22.84
C MET A 94 16.61 -4.87 -23.76
N TYR A 95 15.95 -4.98 -24.92
CA TYR A 95 15.78 -3.85 -25.86
C TYR A 95 14.49 -3.07 -25.59
N PHE A 96 14.53 -1.76 -25.83
CA PHE A 96 13.36 -0.89 -25.67
C PHE A 96 12.12 -1.42 -26.42
N ASN A 97 10.97 -1.35 -25.74
CA ASN A 97 9.68 -1.76 -26.27
C ASN A 97 9.62 -3.23 -26.74
N ARG A 98 10.47 -4.08 -26.17
CA ARG A 98 10.39 -5.54 -26.30
C ARG A 98 9.89 -6.11 -24.99
N ARG A 99 9.01 -7.09 -25.13
CA ARG A 99 8.31 -7.75 -24.04
C ARG A 99 8.64 -9.24 -24.06
N ASP A 100 8.95 -9.81 -22.91
CA ASP A 100 9.08 -11.25 -22.78
C ASP A 100 7.71 -11.94 -22.98
N PRO A 101 7.68 -13.20 -23.45
CA PRO A 101 6.40 -13.89 -23.74
C PRO A 101 5.43 -13.97 -22.55
N TRP A 102 5.95 -13.87 -21.33
CA TRP A 102 5.22 -13.93 -20.05
C TRP A 102 4.94 -12.57 -19.41
N GLU A 103 5.45 -11.46 -19.93
CA GLU A 103 5.04 -10.14 -19.42
C GLU A 103 3.67 -9.80 -20.00
N PRO A 104 2.78 -9.05 -19.33
CA PRO A 104 1.47 -8.64 -19.86
C PRO A 104 1.58 -7.48 -20.87
N VAL A 105 0.61 -7.37 -21.79
CA VAL A 105 0.43 -6.22 -22.68
C VAL A 105 -0.29 -5.13 -21.88
N GLU A 106 0.27 -3.93 -21.86
CA GLU A 106 -0.36 -2.75 -21.26
C GLU A 106 -1.68 -2.42 -22.00
N ALA A 107 -2.73 -2.19 -21.22
CA ALA A 107 -3.98 -1.67 -21.75
C ALA A 107 -3.89 -0.15 -21.85
N GLN A 108 -4.18 0.39 -23.02
CA GLN A 108 -4.39 1.82 -23.24
C GLN A 108 -5.89 2.07 -23.39
N SER A 109 -6.30 3.31 -23.09
CA SER A 109 -7.68 3.74 -23.24
C SER A 109 -8.22 3.40 -24.64
N GLY A 110 -9.29 2.61 -24.69
CA GLY A 110 -9.93 2.15 -25.93
C GLY A 110 -9.36 0.87 -26.54
N ASN A 111 -8.40 0.19 -25.91
CA ASN A 111 -7.86 -1.10 -26.36
C ASN A 111 -7.92 -2.23 -25.31
N GLU A 112 -8.65 -2.03 -24.22
CA GLU A 112 -8.68 -2.88 -23.03
C GLU A 112 -9.06 -4.32 -23.36
N GLU A 113 -10.09 -4.54 -24.20
CA GLU A 113 -10.52 -5.88 -24.61
C GLU A 113 -9.43 -6.61 -25.43
N LYS A 114 -8.70 -5.86 -26.26
CA LYS A 114 -7.61 -6.41 -27.08
C LYS A 114 -6.43 -6.80 -26.20
N ALA A 115 -6.11 -5.97 -25.21
CA ALA A 115 -5.08 -6.27 -24.20
C ALA A 115 -5.49 -7.50 -23.37
N ALA A 116 -6.71 -7.55 -22.85
CA ALA A 116 -7.24 -8.68 -22.09
C ALA A 116 -7.22 -10.00 -22.89
N ARG A 117 -7.58 -9.97 -24.18
CA ARG A 117 -7.50 -11.15 -25.06
C ARG A 117 -6.06 -11.63 -25.25
N LYS A 118 -5.09 -10.73 -25.39
CA LYS A 118 -3.67 -11.08 -25.51
C LYS A 118 -3.08 -11.59 -24.19
N ASN A 119 -3.52 -11.04 -23.06
CA ASN A 119 -3.04 -11.39 -21.73
C ASN A 119 -3.65 -12.70 -21.20
N ARG A 120 -4.72 -13.22 -21.82
CA ARG A 120 -5.37 -14.48 -21.44
C ARG A 120 -4.45 -15.72 -21.43
N ARG A 121 -3.31 -15.66 -22.13
CA ARG A 121 -2.31 -16.75 -22.23
C ARG A 121 -1.02 -16.47 -21.47
N VAL A 122 -0.90 -15.28 -20.89
CA VAL A 122 0.24 -14.85 -20.08
C VAL A 122 0.09 -15.50 -18.70
N ARG A 123 1.15 -16.14 -18.19
CA ARG A 123 1.17 -16.88 -16.92
C ARG A 123 2.39 -16.51 -16.11
#